data_AF-A0A352S470-F1
#
_entry.id   AF-A0A352S470-F1
#
_cell.length_a   1.000
_cell.length_b   1.000
_cell.length_c   1.000
_cell.angle_alpha   90.00
_cell.angle_beta   90.00
_cell.angle_gamma   90.00
#
_symmetry.space_group_name_H-M   'P 1'
#
loop_
_entity.id
_entity.type
_entity.pdbx_description
1 polymer ?
#
loop_
_entity_poly.entity_id
_entity_poly.type
_entity_poly.pdbx_seq_one_letter_code
_entity_poly.pdbx_strand_id
1 'polypeptide(L)' 'IGAPVSLCNTLQAPIGLAHLGAATETLRAFQFETAHGNNYVRHEPIGVAALITAWNWPLSLICAKVAAALAA' A
#
# COMPACT_ATOMS: atom_id res chain seq x y z
N ILE A 1 -2.33 -20.30 -1.56
CA ILE A 1 -2.78 -21.30 -0.55
C ILE A 1 -4.06 -21.97 -1.02
N GLY A 2 -4.29 -23.25 -0.72
CA GLY A 2 -5.58 -23.91 -0.94
C GLY A 2 -6.57 -23.60 0.19
N ALA A 3 -6.80 -22.31 0.49
CA ALA A 3 -7.67 -21.91 1.59
C ALA A 3 -9.15 -22.18 1.27
N PRO A 4 -9.96 -22.49 2.30
CA PRO A 4 -11.40 -22.59 2.14
C PRO A 4 -11.99 -21.31 1.55
N VAL A 5 -12.96 -21.45 0.65
CA VAL A 5 -13.63 -20.31 -0.01
C VAL A 5 -14.23 -19.31 0.99
N SER A 6 -14.71 -19.81 2.13
CA SER A 6 -15.21 -18.97 3.22
C SER A 6 -14.12 -18.02 3.74
N LEU A 7 -12.94 -18.54 4.06
CA LEU A 7 -11.78 -17.75 4.49
C LEU A 7 -11.30 -16.78 3.40
N CYS A 8 -11.35 -17.22 2.15
CA CYS A 8 -10.98 -16.37 1.01
C CYS A 8 -11.88 -15.14 0.93
N ASN A 9 -13.19 -15.34 1.05
CA ASN A 9 -14.19 -14.27 0.92
C ASN A 9 -14.29 -13.39 2.16
N THR A 10 -14.12 -13.94 3.36
CA THR A 10 -14.30 -13.17 4.61
C THR A 10 -13.04 -12.45 5.06
N LEU A 11 -11.85 -12.95 4.71
CA LEU A 11 -10.59 -12.39 5.20
C LEU A 11 -9.58 -12.09 4.10
N GLN A 12 -9.22 -13.06 3.24
CA GLN A 12 -8.12 -12.87 2.28
C GLN A 12 -8.39 -11.74 1.26
N ALA A 13 -9.58 -11.68 0.69
CA ALA A 13 -9.93 -10.62 -0.26
C ALA A 13 -10.20 -9.27 0.44
N PRO A 14 -11.00 -9.20 1.53
CA PRO A 14 -11.28 -7.93 2.20
C PRO A 14 -10.05 -7.25 2.78
N ILE A 15 -9.08 -7.99 3.33
CA ILE A 15 -7.86 -7.38 3.89
C ILE A 15 -7.00 -6.72 2.81
N GLY A 16 -6.98 -7.27 1.58
CA GLY A 16 -6.31 -6.65 0.44
C GLY A 16 -6.96 -5.31 0.07
N LEU A 17 -8.29 -5.27 0.06
CA LEU A 17 -9.04 -4.03 -0.18
C LEU A 17 -8.78 -2.99 0.92
N ALA A 18 -8.68 -3.42 2.17
CA ALA A 18 -8.37 -2.52 3.29
C ALA A 18 -7.01 -1.81 3.13
N HIS A 19 -5.99 -2.49 2.60
CA HIS A 19 -4.70 -1.85 2.30
C HIS A 19 -4.82 -0.73 1.25
N LEU A 20 -5.60 -0.96 0.18
CA LEU A 20 -5.84 0.05 -0.85
C LEU A 20 -6.61 1.25 -0.29
N GLY A 21 -7.63 0.99 0.53
CA GLY A 21 -8.40 2.02 1.22
C GLY A 21 -7.53 2.87 2.14
N ALA A 22 -6.69 2.23 2.95
CA ALA A 22 -5.78 2.92 3.87
C ALA A 22 -4.74 3.78 3.14
N ALA A 23 -4.18 3.29 2.03
CA ALA A 23 -3.26 4.08 1.19
C ALA A 23 -3.96 5.31 0.60
N THR A 24 -5.19 5.15 0.10
CA THR A 24 -5.98 6.26 -0.44
C THR A 24 -6.26 7.32 0.63
N GLU A 25 -6.62 6.90 1.84
CA GLU A 25 -6.89 7.84 2.93
C GLU A 25 -5.61 8.58 3.39
N THR A 26 -4.50 7.85 3.47
CA THR A 26 -3.20 8.43 3.81
C THR A 26 -2.77 9.47 2.77
N LEU A 27 -2.91 9.15 1.47
CA LEU A 27 -2.62 10.06 0.35
C LEU A 27 -3.37 11.39 0.43
N ARG A 28 -4.62 11.38 0.90
CA ARG A 28 -5.41 12.62 1.03
C ARG A 28 -4.83 13.57 2.08
N ALA A 29 -4.22 13.03 3.12
CA ALA A 29 -3.74 13.79 4.26
C ALA A 29 -2.21 14.04 4.23
N PHE A 30 -1.46 13.25 3.48
CA PHE A 30 0.00 13.31 3.47
C PHE A 30 0.52 14.58 2.78
N GLN A 31 1.43 15.30 3.45
CA GLN A 31 2.11 16.45 2.87
C GLN A 31 3.44 16.04 2.25
N PHE A 32 3.49 16.01 0.92
CA PHE A 32 4.71 15.70 0.18
C PHE A 32 5.77 16.79 0.36
N GLU A 33 5.37 18.05 0.50
CA GLU A 33 6.28 19.17 0.71
C GLU A 33 6.03 19.81 2.08
N THR A 34 7.10 20.03 2.85
CA THR A 34 7.06 20.70 4.15
C THR A 34 8.09 21.82 4.20
N ALA A 35 7.65 23.01 4.60
CA ALA A 35 8.52 24.16 4.75
C ALA A 35 9.47 23.98 5.95
N HIS A 36 10.72 24.40 5.78
CA HIS A 36 11.76 24.37 6.79
C HIS A 36 12.55 25.69 6.76
N GLY A 37 11.96 26.74 7.35
CA GLY A 37 12.50 28.09 7.29
C GLY A 37 12.48 28.63 5.86
N ASN A 38 13.64 29.00 5.34
CA ASN A 38 13.82 29.44 3.94
C ASN A 38 13.94 28.29 2.93
N ASN A 39 13.93 27.04 3.39
CA ASN A 39 14.03 25.85 2.54
C ASN A 39 12.74 25.02 2.61
N TYR A 40 12.65 23.95 1.81
CA TYR A 40 11.60 22.95 1.91
C TYR A 40 12.19 21.53 1.82
N VAL A 41 11.47 20.57 2.39
CA VAL A 41 11.72 19.14 2.22
C VAL A 41 10.59 18.59 1.36
N ARG A 42 10.93 17.91 0.26
CA ARG A 42 9.97 17.26 -0.64
C ARG A 42 10.21 15.75 -0.67
N HIS A 43 9.13 15.00 -0.50
CA HIS A 43 9.08 13.56 -0.71
C HIS A 43 8.76 13.32 -2.19
N GLU A 44 9.63 12.57 -2.85
CA GLU A 44 9.48 12.21 -4.26
C GLU A 44 9.48 10.68 -4.41
N PRO A 45 8.77 10.15 -5.42
CA PRO A 45 8.80 8.73 -5.70
C PRO A 45 10.22 8.31 -6.07
N ILE A 46 10.66 7.18 -5.51
CA ILE A 46 12.01 6.63 -5.75
C ILE A 46 12.21 6.15 -7.20
N GLY A 47 11.12 5.97 -7.95
CA GLY A 47 11.13 5.47 -9.33
C GLY A 47 10.69 4.02 -9.44
N VAL A 48 11.37 3.24 -10.28
CA VAL A 48 10.98 1.85 -10.59
C VAL A 48 11.22 0.92 -9.40
N ALA A 49 10.19 0.17 -9.00
CA ALA A 49 10.26 -0.78 -7.90
C ALA A 49 9.92 -2.22 -8.33
N ALA A 50 10.72 -3.19 -7.91
CA ALA A 50 10.41 -4.61 -8.01
C ALA A 50 9.83 -5.12 -6.68
N LEU A 51 8.62 -5.69 -6.71
CA LEU A 51 7.89 -6.12 -5.52
C LEU A 51 7.78 -7.65 -5.47
N ILE A 52 8.51 -8.27 -4.55
CA ILE A 52 8.48 -9.72 -4.30
C ILE A 52 7.61 -10.00 -3.07
N THR A 53 6.70 -10.97 -3.18
CA THR A 53 5.73 -11.32 -2.11
C THR A 53 5.72 -12.83 -1.85
N ALA A 54 5.38 -13.21 -0.62
CA ALA A 54 5.19 -14.60 -0.22
C ALA A 54 3.80 -15.13 -0.61
N TRP A 55 3.61 -16.45 -0.56
CA TRP A 55 2.42 -17.13 -1.08
C TRP A 55 1.29 -17.35 -0.06
N ASN A 56 1.53 -17.09 1.23
CA ASN A 56 0.62 -17.43 2.33
C ASN A 56 -0.54 -16.43 2.50
N TRP A 57 -0.32 -15.17 2.16
CA TRP A 57 -1.34 -14.10 2.15
C TRP A 57 -1.25 -13.30 0.84
N PRO A 58 -1.53 -13.93 -0.31
CA PRO A 58 -1.14 -13.39 -1.61
C PRO A 58 -1.73 -12.01 -1.87
N LEU A 59 -3.03 -11.81 -1.62
CA LEU A 59 -3.68 -10.53 -1.86
C LEU A 59 -3.22 -9.44 -0.88
N SER A 60 -3.15 -9.73 0.42
CA SER A 60 -2.69 -8.76 1.42
C SER A 60 -1.28 -8.26 1.11
N LEU A 61 -0.34 -9.18 0.83
CA LEU A 61 1.06 -8.83 0.61
C LEU A 61 1.28 -8.04 -0.68
N ILE A 62 0.56 -8.40 -1.75
CA ILE A 62 0.59 -7.64 -3.01
C ILE A 62 -0.01 -6.26 -2.80
N CYS A 63 -1.24 -6.18 -2.27
CA CYS A 63 -1.93 -4.90 -2.07
C CYS A 63 -1.15 -3.98 -1.13
N ALA A 64 -0.58 -4.47 -0.03
CA ALA A 64 0.20 -3.65 0.89
C ALA A 64 1.39 -2.97 0.21
N LYS A 65 2.11 -3.69 -0.66
CA LYS A 65 3.28 -3.14 -1.36
C LYS A 65 2.90 -2.27 -2.55
N VAL A 66 1.97 -2.73 -3.38
CA VAL A 66 1.53 -2.00 -4.58
C VAL A 66 0.79 -0.72 -4.21
N ALA A 67 -0.08 -0.76 -3.19
CA ALA A 67 -0.79 0.43 -2.74
C ALA A 67 0.16 1.52 -2.26
N ALA A 68 1.17 1.16 -1.45
CA ALA A 68 2.18 2.10 -0.98
C ALA A 68 3.05 2.64 -2.12
N ALA A 69 3.46 1.79 -3.08
CA ALA A 69 4.27 2.20 -4.21
C ALA A 69 3.53 3.15 -5.17
N LEU A 70 2.23 2.93 -5.39
CA LEU A 70 1.39 3.81 -6.19
C LEU A 70 1.03 5.12 -5.47
N ALA A 71 1.10 5.12 -4.14
CA ALA A 71 0.83 6.27 -3.29
C ALA A 71 2.05 7.17 -3.03
N ALA A 72 3.24 6.76 -3.47
CA ALA A 72 4.48 7.49 -3.24
C ALA A 72 4.71 8.61 -4.26
#